data_AF-A0A527ZCR2-F1
#
_entry.id   AF-A0A527ZCR2-F1
#
_cell.length_a   1.000
_cell.length_b   1.000
_cell.length_c   1.000
_cell.angle_alpha   90.00
_cell.angle_beta   90.00
_cell.angle_gamma   90.00
#
_symmetry.space_group_name_H-M   'P 1'
#
loop_
_entity.id
_entity.type
_entity.pdbx_description
1 polymer ?
#
loop_
_entity_poly.entity_id
_entity_poly.type
_entity_poly.pdbx_seq_one_letter_code
_entity_poly.pdbx_strand_id
1 'polypeptide(L)'
;AKAQRSRAPIQGLADRVSYYFVPTVVLVAIVAFIVWAIYGPQPSMVFAIVSAVSVLIIACPCALGLATPMSIMTATGRGAQAGVLIKEAEALERFAKVDTLIVDKTGTLTEGKPRLTDVVGFDSFSEAELLGLAASLEKGSEHPLAEAIVEGAADRGAEIGEAEDFEAVTGEGVKGSVKGRTVALGNQALMDDLGIGLEAAKERVDTLRGDGKTVMFVVVDGSLAGFVAVADPIKATTVEAIRALHD
;
A
#
# COMPACT_ATOMS: atom_id res chain seq x y z
N ALA A 1 -15.21 -13.37 -7.19
CA ALA A 1 -16.69 -13.44 -7.20
C ALA A 1 -17.37 -12.09 -6.93
N LYS A 2 -16.93 -11.25 -5.98
CA LYS A 2 -17.58 -9.95 -5.71
C LYS A 2 -17.46 -8.93 -6.88
N ALA A 3 -16.30 -8.84 -7.52
CA ALA A 3 -16.07 -7.94 -8.67
C ALA A 3 -17.03 -8.17 -9.85
N GLN A 4 -17.38 -9.44 -10.14
CA GLN A 4 -18.27 -9.79 -11.23
C GLN A 4 -19.74 -9.41 -10.97
N ARG A 5 -20.10 -9.14 -9.71
CA ARG A 5 -21.47 -8.81 -9.29
C ARG A 5 -21.65 -7.34 -8.88
N SER A 6 -20.56 -6.57 -8.76
CA SER A 6 -20.61 -5.14 -8.43
C SER A 6 -20.98 -4.31 -9.66
N ARG A 7 -21.86 -3.32 -9.50
CA ARG A 7 -22.17 -2.36 -10.57
C ARG A 7 -20.97 -1.45 -10.82
N ALA A 8 -20.50 -1.41 -12.06
CA ALA A 8 -19.44 -0.49 -12.47
C ALA A 8 -20.08 0.79 -13.05
N PRO A 9 -19.49 1.99 -12.85
CA PRO A 9 -20.05 3.24 -13.35
C PRO A 9 -20.30 3.28 -14.87
N ILE A 10 -19.56 2.52 -15.69
CA ILE A 10 -19.82 2.37 -17.14
C ILE A 10 -21.15 1.68 -17.46
N GLN A 11 -21.73 0.94 -16.49
CA GLN A 11 -23.11 0.46 -16.61
C GLN A 11 -24.09 1.64 -16.71
N GLY A 12 -23.78 2.78 -16.07
CA GLY A 12 -24.51 4.04 -16.25
C GLY A 12 -24.33 4.69 -17.64
N LEU A 13 -23.24 4.40 -18.35
CA LEU A 13 -23.06 4.81 -19.75
C LEU A 13 -24.00 4.03 -20.67
N ALA A 14 -24.12 2.71 -20.49
CA ALA A 14 -25.08 1.89 -21.23
C ALA A 14 -26.53 2.32 -20.92
N ASP A 15 -26.84 2.64 -19.67
CA ASP A 15 -28.15 3.17 -19.27
C ASP A 15 -28.43 4.54 -19.91
N ARG A 16 -27.43 5.44 -19.95
CA ARG A 16 -27.55 6.75 -20.59
C ARG A 16 -27.71 6.65 -22.11
N VAL A 17 -26.97 5.75 -22.76
CA VAL A 17 -27.15 5.48 -24.19
C VAL A 17 -28.56 4.97 -24.44
N SER A 18 -29.04 4.00 -23.65
CA SER A 18 -30.39 3.46 -23.78
C SER A 18 -31.47 4.53 -23.57
N TYR A 19 -31.26 5.45 -22.63
CA TYR A 19 -32.16 6.56 -22.35
C TYR A 19 -32.41 7.47 -23.56
N TYR A 20 -31.38 7.76 -24.36
CA TYR A 20 -31.54 8.53 -25.60
C TYR A 20 -31.91 7.67 -26.81
N PHE A 21 -31.41 6.44 -26.87
CA PHE A 21 -31.57 5.55 -28.01
C PHE A 21 -33.00 5.06 -28.17
N VAL A 22 -33.65 4.63 -27.08
CA VAL A 22 -35.02 4.07 -27.13
C VAL A 22 -36.03 5.10 -27.66
N PRO A 23 -36.13 6.33 -27.13
CA PRO A 23 -37.05 7.34 -27.67
C PRO A 23 -36.75 7.70 -29.14
N THR A 24 -35.47 7.75 -29.51
CA THR A 24 -35.05 8.07 -30.89
C THR A 24 -35.54 6.99 -31.86
N VAL A 25 -35.34 5.71 -31.52
CA VAL A 25 -35.80 4.58 -32.34
C VAL A 25 -37.32 4.57 -32.48
N VAL A 26 -38.05 4.84 -31.38
CA VAL A 26 -39.51 4.96 -31.41
C VAL A 26 -39.97 6.09 -32.33
N LEU A 27 -39.32 7.25 -32.25
CA LEU A 27 -39.60 8.38 -33.13
C LEU A 27 -39.37 8.02 -34.61
N VAL A 28 -38.24 7.37 -34.92
CA VAL A 28 -37.94 6.92 -36.29
C VAL A 28 -38.95 5.88 -36.78
N ALA A 29 -39.39 4.96 -35.92
CA ALA A 29 -40.43 3.99 -36.26
C ALA A 29 -41.78 4.65 -36.57
N ILE A 30 -42.17 5.68 -35.80
CA ILE A 30 -43.37 6.48 -36.06
C ILE A 30 -43.26 7.24 -37.38
N VAL A 31 -42.10 7.87 -37.65
CA VAL A 31 -41.86 8.59 -38.91
C VAL A 31 -41.93 7.63 -40.09
N ALA A 32 -41.30 6.46 -39.99
CA ALA A 32 -41.36 5.42 -41.01
C ALA A 32 -42.81 4.96 -41.26
N PHE A 33 -43.59 4.74 -40.21
CA PHE A 33 -45.02 4.42 -40.34
C PHE A 33 -45.79 5.48 -41.13
N ILE A 34 -45.63 6.76 -40.77
CA ILE A 34 -46.36 7.87 -41.41
C ILE A 34 -45.98 7.99 -42.89
N VAL A 35 -44.69 7.94 -43.21
CA VAL A 35 -44.21 8.07 -44.60
C VAL A 35 -44.75 6.95 -45.47
N TRP A 36 -44.68 5.69 -45.00
CA TRP A 36 -45.14 4.54 -45.75
C TRP A 36 -46.67 4.39 -45.78
N ALA A 37 -47.40 4.95 -44.81
CA ALA A 37 -48.86 5.01 -44.87
C ALA A 37 -49.35 5.95 -45.98
N ILE A 38 -48.64 7.06 -46.21
CA ILE A 38 -49.01 8.09 -47.20
C ILE A 38 -48.49 7.75 -48.60
N TYR A 39 -47.23 7.36 -48.72
CA TYR A 39 -46.54 7.19 -50.01
C TYR A 39 -46.27 5.71 -50.38
N GLY A 40 -46.66 4.77 -49.51
CA GLY A 40 -46.36 3.36 -49.72
C GLY A 40 -47.23 2.67 -50.78
N PRO A 41 -46.72 1.57 -51.36
CA PRO A 41 -47.46 0.75 -52.33
C PRO A 41 -48.68 0.09 -51.67
N GLN A 42 -49.74 -0.17 -52.45
CA GLN A 42 -50.91 -0.87 -51.91
C GLN A 42 -50.60 -2.35 -51.62
N PRO A 43 -51.00 -2.88 -50.44
CA PRO A 43 -51.72 -2.23 -49.34
C PRO A 43 -50.81 -1.43 -48.40
N SER A 44 -50.95 -0.10 -48.40
CA SER A 44 -50.03 0.84 -47.72
C SER A 44 -49.98 0.67 -46.21
N MET A 45 -51.11 0.36 -45.57
CA MET A 45 -51.19 0.11 -44.12
C MET A 45 -50.38 -1.12 -43.68
N VAL A 46 -50.39 -2.20 -44.47
CA VAL A 46 -49.59 -3.38 -44.16
C VAL A 46 -48.11 -3.03 -44.28
N PHE A 47 -47.74 -2.32 -45.35
CA PHE A 47 -46.36 -1.92 -45.59
C PHE A 47 -45.82 -0.97 -44.50
N ALA A 48 -46.66 -0.04 -44.03
CA ALA A 48 -46.32 0.88 -42.95
C ALA A 48 -46.07 0.17 -41.61
N ILE A 49 -46.94 -0.78 -41.23
CA ILE A 49 -46.78 -1.57 -39.99
C ILE A 49 -45.52 -2.43 -40.06
N VAL A 50 -45.32 -3.12 -41.19
CA VAL A 50 -44.12 -3.96 -41.39
C VAL A 50 -42.85 -3.11 -41.27
N SER A 51 -42.81 -1.95 -41.92
CA SER A 51 -41.65 -1.05 -41.87
C SER A 51 -41.35 -0.54 -40.46
N ALA A 52 -42.38 -0.11 -39.71
CA ALA A 52 -42.20 0.37 -38.34
C ALA A 52 -41.71 -0.74 -37.40
N VAL A 53 -42.30 -1.94 -37.48
CA VAL A 53 -41.87 -3.09 -36.69
C VAL A 53 -40.45 -3.53 -37.06
N SER A 54 -40.07 -3.50 -38.34
CA SER A 54 -38.70 -3.79 -38.78
C SER A 54 -37.68 -2.82 -38.17
N VAL A 55 -38.00 -1.53 -38.08
CA VAL A 55 -37.14 -0.53 -37.40
C VAL A 55 -36.96 -0.86 -35.92
N LEU A 56 -38.04 -1.25 -35.22
CA LEU A 56 -37.94 -1.62 -33.80
C LEU A 56 -37.13 -2.91 -33.60
N ILE A 57 -37.30 -3.91 -34.46
CA ILE A 57 -36.58 -5.19 -34.39
C ILE A 57 -35.08 -4.99 -34.65
N ILE A 58 -34.72 -4.29 -35.73
CA ILE A 58 -33.31 -4.11 -36.12
C ILE A 58 -32.54 -3.27 -35.11
N ALA A 59 -33.23 -2.39 -34.38
CA ALA A 59 -32.62 -1.49 -33.40
C ALA A 59 -32.28 -2.16 -32.06
N CYS A 60 -32.67 -3.41 -31.81
CA CYS A 60 -32.43 -4.07 -30.53
C CYS A 60 -30.91 -4.15 -30.21
N PRO A 61 -30.42 -3.47 -29.14
CA PRO A 61 -28.99 -3.35 -28.89
C PRO A 61 -28.44 -4.55 -28.10
N CYS A 62 -28.58 -5.77 -28.62
CA CYS A 62 -28.22 -7.01 -27.92
C CYS A 62 -26.77 -7.05 -27.41
N ALA A 63 -25.84 -6.43 -28.14
CA ALA A 63 -24.42 -6.39 -27.78
C ALA A 63 -24.10 -5.40 -26.64
N LEU A 64 -24.91 -4.35 -26.46
CA LEU A 64 -24.65 -3.29 -25.49
C LEU A 64 -24.67 -3.83 -24.05
N GLY A 65 -25.56 -4.77 -23.75
CA GLY A 65 -25.67 -5.39 -22.43
C GLY A 65 -24.51 -6.32 -22.06
N LEU A 66 -23.74 -6.79 -23.04
CA LEU A 66 -22.61 -7.73 -22.83
C LEU A 66 -21.25 -7.04 -22.87
N ALA A 67 -21.13 -5.88 -23.51
CA ALA A 67 -19.86 -5.18 -23.69
C ALA A 67 -19.13 -4.92 -22.36
N THR A 68 -19.86 -4.45 -21.34
CA THR A 68 -19.30 -4.11 -20.02
C THR A 68 -18.83 -5.35 -19.24
N PRO A 69 -19.67 -6.38 -19.00
CA PRO A 69 -19.23 -7.59 -18.29
C PRO A 69 -18.04 -8.29 -18.95
N MET A 70 -18.00 -8.36 -20.29
CA MET A 70 -16.89 -8.99 -21.00
C MET A 70 -15.59 -8.22 -20.80
N SER A 71 -15.64 -6.89 -20.94
CA SER A 71 -14.46 -6.03 -20.74
C SER A 71 -13.90 -6.14 -19.33
N ILE A 72 -14.78 -6.09 -18.31
CA ILE A 72 -14.39 -6.24 -16.89
C ILE A 72 -13.77 -7.60 -16.65
N MET A 73 -14.38 -8.68 -17.15
CA MET A 73 -13.90 -10.04 -16.96
C MET A 73 -12.50 -10.24 -17.56
N THR A 74 -12.26 -9.75 -18.77
CA THR A 74 -10.94 -9.80 -19.41
C THR A 74 -9.92 -8.96 -18.65
N ALA A 75 -10.29 -7.75 -18.21
CA ALA A 75 -9.41 -6.88 -17.44
C ALA A 75 -9.01 -7.48 -16.08
N THR A 76 -9.97 -8.03 -15.33
CA THR A 76 -9.68 -8.75 -14.06
C THR A 76 -8.84 -9.99 -14.29
N GLY A 77 -9.09 -10.75 -15.37
CA GLY A 77 -8.28 -11.91 -15.72
C GLY A 77 -6.82 -11.56 -16.03
N ARG A 78 -6.60 -10.50 -16.82
CA ARG A 78 -5.24 -9.99 -17.10
C ARG A 78 -4.58 -9.41 -15.86
N GLY A 79 -5.31 -8.65 -15.04
CA GLY A 79 -4.78 -8.13 -13.78
C GLY A 79 -4.29 -9.25 -12.86
N ALA A 80 -5.07 -10.32 -12.71
CA ALA A 80 -4.68 -11.47 -11.89
C ALA A 80 -3.42 -12.17 -12.40
N GLN A 81 -3.23 -12.29 -13.72
CA GLN A 81 -2.00 -12.81 -14.32
C GLN A 81 -0.77 -11.93 -14.03
N ALA A 82 -0.98 -10.63 -13.82
CA ALA A 82 0.06 -9.67 -13.44
C ALA A 82 0.19 -9.49 -11.92
N GLY A 83 -0.47 -10.30 -11.10
CA GLY A 83 -0.44 -10.19 -9.64
C GLY A 83 -1.33 -9.07 -9.06
N VAL A 84 -2.18 -8.44 -9.88
CA VAL A 84 -3.09 -7.36 -9.47
C VAL A 84 -4.50 -7.93 -9.24
N LEU A 85 -4.91 -8.00 -7.97
CA LEU A 85 -6.22 -8.54 -7.58
C LEU A 85 -7.25 -7.42 -7.41
N ILE A 86 -8.14 -7.30 -8.39
CA ILE A 86 -9.24 -6.32 -8.37
C ILE A 86 -10.47 -6.94 -7.69
N LYS A 87 -10.86 -6.37 -6.54
CA LYS A 87 -12.03 -6.85 -5.77
C LYS A 87 -13.37 -6.35 -6.30
N GLU A 88 -13.39 -5.18 -6.93
CA GLU A 88 -14.60 -4.46 -7.37
C GLU A 88 -14.39 -3.90 -8.77
N ALA A 89 -15.36 -4.07 -9.67
CA ALA A 89 -15.25 -3.57 -11.04
C ALA A 89 -15.15 -2.04 -11.11
N GLU A 90 -15.82 -1.35 -10.19
CA GLU A 90 -15.74 0.10 -10.06
C GLU A 90 -14.32 0.59 -9.76
N ALA A 91 -13.51 -0.22 -9.05
CA ALA A 91 -12.14 0.14 -8.74
C ALA A 91 -11.29 0.31 -10.02
N LEU A 92 -11.50 -0.51 -11.05
CA LEU A 92 -10.79 -0.36 -12.34
C LEU A 92 -11.09 0.99 -13.00
N GLU A 93 -12.36 1.39 -13.01
CA GLU A 93 -12.77 2.65 -13.63
C GLU A 93 -12.32 3.88 -12.85
N ARG A 94 -12.39 3.81 -11.52
CA ARG A 94 -11.89 4.89 -10.66
C ARG A 94 -10.37 5.00 -10.77
N PHE A 95 -9.67 3.87 -10.78
CA PHE A 95 -8.22 3.83 -10.90
C PHE A 95 -7.72 4.48 -12.19
N ALA A 96 -8.45 4.30 -13.30
CA ALA A 96 -8.15 4.97 -14.58
C ALA A 96 -8.26 6.52 -14.54
N LYS A 97 -8.86 7.09 -13.49
CA LYS A 97 -9.02 8.54 -13.30
C LYS A 97 -8.16 9.10 -12.16
N VAL A 98 -7.38 8.26 -11.48
CA VAL A 98 -6.52 8.70 -10.39
C VAL A 98 -5.36 9.51 -10.96
N ASP A 99 -5.16 10.71 -10.42
CA ASP A 99 -4.04 11.60 -10.73
C ASP A 99 -3.04 11.72 -9.56
N THR A 100 -3.48 11.36 -8.36
CA THR A 100 -2.74 11.52 -7.11
C THR A 100 -2.73 10.21 -6.35
N LEU A 101 -1.54 9.67 -6.11
CA LEU A 101 -1.34 8.46 -5.31
C LEU A 101 -0.68 8.80 -3.98
N ILE A 102 -1.40 8.61 -2.89
CA ILE A 102 -0.83 8.66 -1.54
C ILE A 102 -0.45 7.23 -1.15
N VAL A 103 0.83 7.00 -0.91
CA VAL A 103 1.38 5.69 -0.57
C VAL A 103 1.74 5.62 0.90
N ASP A 104 1.43 4.49 1.53
CA ASP A 104 2.05 4.15 2.80
C ASP A 104 3.53 3.82 2.57
N LYS A 105 4.38 4.04 3.57
CA LYS A 105 5.82 3.75 3.46
C LYS A 105 6.09 2.29 3.79
N THR A 106 5.79 1.91 5.03
CA THR A 106 6.19 0.64 5.65
C THR A 106 5.49 -0.53 4.97
N GLY A 107 6.25 -1.49 4.45
CA GLY A 107 5.71 -2.67 3.77
C GLY A 107 5.11 -2.42 2.38
N THR A 108 4.95 -1.16 1.97
CA THR A 108 4.51 -0.78 0.62
C THR A 108 5.73 -0.41 -0.23
N LEU A 109 6.41 0.69 0.10
CA LEU A 109 7.65 1.12 -0.56
C LEU A 109 8.87 0.34 -0.05
N THR A 110 8.80 -0.10 1.20
CA THR A 110 9.84 -0.86 1.90
C THR A 110 9.44 -2.32 2.09
N GLU A 111 10.39 -3.16 2.48
CA GLU A 111 10.17 -4.60 2.69
C GLU A 111 9.22 -4.90 3.86
N GLY A 112 9.00 -3.93 4.75
CA GLY A 112 8.19 -4.11 5.95
C GLY A 112 8.90 -4.94 7.01
N LYS A 113 10.24 -5.06 6.89
CA LYS A 113 11.09 -5.88 7.73
C LYS A 113 12.30 -5.05 8.16
N PRO A 114 12.21 -4.36 9.32
CA PRO A 114 13.33 -3.60 9.83
C PRO A 114 14.57 -4.49 9.99
N ARG A 115 15.74 -3.96 9.65
CA ARG A 115 17.03 -4.65 9.81
C ARG A 115 18.03 -3.74 10.52
N LEU A 116 18.86 -4.33 11.36
CA LEU A 116 20.00 -3.64 11.97
C LEU A 116 21.00 -3.23 10.89
N THR A 117 21.20 -1.92 10.74
CA THR A 117 22.10 -1.34 9.75
C THR A 117 23.42 -0.93 10.37
N ASP A 118 23.39 -0.10 11.40
CA ASP A 118 24.59 0.47 12.01
C ASP A 118 24.62 0.19 13.51
N VAL A 119 25.83 0.01 14.02
CA VAL A 119 26.12 -0.10 15.45
C VAL A 119 27.32 0.78 15.70
N VAL A 120 27.23 1.72 16.62
CA VAL A 120 28.31 2.65 16.92
C VAL A 120 28.50 2.69 18.43
N GLY A 121 29.61 2.13 18.91
CA GLY A 121 30.04 2.27 20.29
C GLY A 121 30.81 3.57 20.51
N PHE A 122 30.69 4.12 21.71
CA PHE A 122 31.49 5.23 22.22
C PHE A 122 32.45 4.77 23.32
N ASP A 123 33.49 5.58 23.52
CA ASP A 123 34.52 5.39 24.55
C ASP A 123 35.15 3.99 24.55
N SER A 124 34.73 3.15 25.50
CA SER A 124 35.30 1.85 25.81
C SER A 124 34.48 0.67 25.28
N PHE A 125 33.32 0.92 24.67
CA PHE A 125 32.43 -0.14 24.20
C PHE A 125 32.73 -0.50 22.75
N SER A 126 33.09 -1.75 22.52
CA SER A 126 33.16 -2.30 21.17
C SER A 126 31.75 -2.44 20.58
N GLU A 127 31.63 -2.40 19.25
CA GLU A 127 30.34 -2.62 18.57
C GLU A 127 29.70 -3.95 18.97
N ALA A 128 30.50 -5.02 19.11
CA ALA A 128 30.01 -6.34 19.50
C ALA A 128 29.49 -6.36 20.95
N GLU A 129 30.17 -5.68 21.87
CA GLU A 129 29.73 -5.58 23.26
C GLU A 129 28.46 -4.75 23.40
N LEU A 130 28.40 -3.60 22.73
CA LEU A 130 27.21 -2.74 22.71
C LEU A 130 26.00 -3.49 22.15
N LEU A 131 26.20 -4.19 21.02
CA LEU A 131 25.15 -4.95 20.36
C LEU A 131 24.68 -6.14 21.22
N GLY A 132 25.61 -6.83 21.89
CA GLY A 132 25.27 -7.91 22.82
C GLY A 132 24.39 -7.41 23.97
N LEU A 133 24.74 -6.28 24.58
CA LEU A 133 23.94 -5.67 25.65
C LEU A 133 22.56 -5.23 25.16
N ALA A 134 22.50 -4.54 24.01
CA ALA A 134 21.26 -4.08 23.40
C ALA A 134 20.32 -5.24 23.06
N ALA A 135 20.83 -6.29 22.40
CA ALA A 135 20.04 -7.47 22.03
C ALA A 135 19.60 -8.30 23.23
N SER A 136 20.42 -8.39 24.28
CA SER A 136 20.04 -9.06 25.52
C SER A 136 18.86 -8.38 26.19
N LEU A 137 18.84 -7.05 26.19
CA LEU A 137 17.73 -6.26 26.72
C LEU A 137 16.47 -6.39 25.85
N GLU A 138 16.61 -6.32 24.53
CA GLU A 138 15.50 -6.39 23.57
C GLU A 138 14.91 -7.79 23.39
N LYS A 139 15.57 -8.84 23.89
CA LYS A 139 15.05 -10.23 23.87
C LYS A 139 13.68 -10.37 24.56
N GLY A 140 13.38 -9.49 25.52
CA GLY A 140 12.09 -9.45 26.22
C GLY A 140 10.98 -8.66 25.51
N SER A 141 11.26 -8.05 24.36
CA SER A 141 10.36 -7.14 23.66
C SER A 141 9.80 -7.78 22.38
N GLU A 142 8.49 -7.63 22.15
CA GLU A 142 7.82 -8.09 20.91
C GLU A 142 7.82 -7.02 19.81
N HIS A 143 8.55 -5.92 20.01
CA HIS A 143 8.55 -4.82 19.05
C HIS A 143 9.35 -5.19 17.78
N PRO A 144 8.91 -4.84 16.55
CA PRO A 144 9.64 -5.17 15.33
C PRO A 144 11.09 -4.66 15.29
N LEU A 145 11.40 -3.56 15.97
CA LEU A 145 12.77 -3.05 16.10
C LEU A 145 13.64 -3.92 17.02
N ALA A 146 13.03 -4.53 18.05
CA ALA A 146 13.70 -5.44 18.97
C ALA A 146 14.14 -6.70 18.22
N GLU A 147 13.22 -7.29 17.45
CA GLU A 147 13.49 -8.45 16.59
C GLU A 147 14.65 -8.14 15.63
N ALA A 148 14.65 -6.97 14.98
CA ALA A 148 15.72 -6.54 14.09
C ALA A 148 17.10 -6.42 14.77
N ILE A 149 17.14 -5.97 16.04
CA ILE A 149 18.38 -5.88 16.83
C ILE A 149 18.84 -7.29 17.24
N VAL A 150 17.94 -8.14 17.70
CA VAL A 150 18.25 -9.52 18.15
C VAL A 150 18.74 -10.37 16.98
N GLU A 151 18.05 -10.34 15.83
CA GLU A 151 18.52 -10.98 14.60
C GLU A 151 19.87 -10.42 14.15
N GLY A 152 20.02 -9.09 14.14
CA GLY A 152 21.26 -8.42 13.76
C GLY A 152 22.44 -8.77 14.68
N ALA A 153 22.18 -9.02 15.97
CA ALA A 153 23.18 -9.47 16.93
C ALA A 153 23.59 -10.92 16.69
N ALA A 154 22.61 -11.80 16.42
CA ALA A 154 22.86 -13.19 16.08
C ALA A 154 23.69 -13.33 14.78
N ASP A 155 23.32 -12.57 13.73
CA ASP A 155 24.03 -12.57 12.44
C ASP A 155 25.48 -12.09 12.55
N ARG A 156 25.74 -11.14 13.47
CA ARG A 156 27.08 -10.60 13.73
C ARG A 156 27.86 -11.38 14.79
N GLY A 157 27.29 -12.47 15.33
CA GLY A 157 27.94 -13.31 16.34
C GLY A 157 28.16 -12.61 17.68
N ALA A 158 27.35 -11.60 18.02
CA ALA A 158 27.38 -10.95 19.31
C ALA A 158 26.83 -11.89 20.40
N GLU A 159 27.40 -11.81 21.60
CA GLU A 159 26.96 -12.65 22.72
C GLU A 159 25.66 -12.09 23.31
N ILE A 160 24.57 -12.84 23.17
CA ILE A 160 23.24 -12.48 23.68
C ILE A 160 23.03 -13.21 25.01
N GLY A 161 22.87 -12.46 26.09
CA GLY A 161 22.56 -12.94 27.43
C GLY A 161 21.07 -12.87 27.78
N GLU A 162 20.76 -13.10 29.05
CA GLU A 162 19.45 -12.83 29.64
C GLU A 162 19.45 -11.45 30.29
N ALA A 163 18.33 -10.73 30.17
CA ALA A 163 18.08 -9.51 30.91
C ALA A 163 17.30 -9.80 32.19
N GLU A 164 17.68 -9.13 33.27
CA GLU A 164 16.98 -9.11 34.54
C GLU A 164 16.33 -7.72 34.74
N ASP A 165 15.24 -7.66 35.52
CA ASP A 165 14.52 -6.41 35.81
C ASP A 165 14.10 -5.62 34.55
N PHE A 166 13.65 -6.33 33.50
CA PHE A 166 13.18 -5.71 32.26
C PHE A 166 11.95 -4.82 32.50
N GLU A 167 12.06 -3.56 32.05
CA GLU A 167 11.01 -2.55 32.10
C GLU A 167 10.83 -1.92 30.72
N ALA A 168 9.60 -1.91 30.21
CA ALA A 168 9.24 -1.24 28.97
C ALA A 168 8.65 0.14 29.26
N VAL A 169 9.34 1.20 28.85
CA VAL A 169 8.88 2.59 28.98
C VAL A 169 8.13 2.97 27.70
N THR A 170 6.80 3.01 27.80
CA THR A 170 5.91 3.16 26.64
C THR A 170 6.24 4.44 25.86
N GLY A 171 6.58 4.27 24.58
CA GLY A 171 6.89 5.39 23.68
C GLY A 171 8.32 5.93 23.78
N GLU A 172 9.14 5.39 24.68
CA GLU A 172 10.52 5.86 24.92
C GLU A 172 11.57 4.78 24.68
N GLY A 173 11.36 3.56 25.20
CA GLY A 173 12.29 2.45 25.04
C GLY A 173 12.18 1.39 26.13
N VAL A 174 13.28 0.74 26.46
CA VAL A 174 13.39 -0.33 27.45
C VAL A 174 14.57 -0.09 28.39
N LYS A 175 14.45 -0.52 29.65
CA LYS A 175 15.49 -0.46 30.69
C LYS A 175 15.58 -1.82 31.38
N GLY A 176 16.74 -2.14 31.96
CA GLY A 176 16.92 -3.37 32.73
C GLY A 176 18.38 -3.58 33.11
N SER A 177 18.74 -4.81 33.48
CA SER A 177 20.11 -5.18 33.77
C SER A 177 20.56 -6.39 32.95
N VAL A 178 21.80 -6.35 32.46
CA VAL A 178 22.40 -7.43 31.66
C VAL A 178 23.82 -7.65 32.16
N LYS A 179 24.14 -8.90 32.54
CA LYS A 179 25.46 -9.25 33.12
C LYS A 179 25.84 -8.37 34.33
N GLY A 180 24.85 -7.98 35.14
CA GLY A 180 25.04 -7.12 36.32
C GLY A 180 25.30 -5.64 36.03
N ARG A 181 25.18 -5.19 34.77
CA ARG A 181 25.24 -3.78 34.37
C ARG A 181 23.85 -3.21 34.12
N THR A 182 23.63 -1.95 34.47
CA THR A 182 22.35 -1.27 34.17
C THR A 182 22.37 -0.82 32.72
N VAL A 183 21.40 -1.28 31.92
CA VAL A 183 21.32 -0.99 30.48
C VAL A 183 19.98 -0.34 30.17
N ALA A 184 20.00 0.71 29.35
CA ALA A 184 18.81 1.29 28.76
C ALA A 184 18.97 1.45 27.25
N LEU A 185 17.91 1.19 26.50
CA LEU A 185 17.85 1.35 25.06
C LEU A 185 16.59 2.13 24.68
N GLY A 186 16.74 3.24 23.97
CA GLY A 186 15.57 4.03 23.56
C GLY A 186 15.85 5.27 22.76
N ASN A 187 14.82 6.09 22.62
CA ASN A 187 14.85 7.35 21.87
C ASN A 187 15.38 8.51 22.74
N GLN A 188 15.33 9.72 22.20
CA GLN A 188 15.81 10.92 22.88
C GLN A 188 15.04 11.25 24.17
N ALA A 189 13.73 10.96 24.25
CA ALA A 189 12.95 11.20 25.46
C ALA A 189 13.45 10.35 26.64
N LEU A 190 13.81 9.08 26.36
CA LEU A 190 14.43 8.22 27.37
C LEU A 190 15.78 8.77 27.85
N MET A 191 16.56 9.36 26.95
CA MET A 191 17.86 9.93 27.28
C MET A 191 17.72 11.20 28.13
N ASP A 192 16.72 12.04 27.82
CA ASP A 192 16.41 13.24 28.57
C ASP A 192 15.93 12.89 29.99
N ASP A 193 15.09 11.85 30.16
CA ASP A 193 14.65 11.32 31.46
C ASP A 193 15.82 10.81 32.30
N LEU A 194 16.79 10.14 31.66
CA LEU A 194 18.00 9.64 32.31
C LEU A 194 19.08 10.73 32.52
N GLY A 195 18.88 11.95 32.03
CA GLY A 195 19.86 13.04 32.11
C GLY A 195 21.13 12.80 31.28
N ILE A 196 21.04 12.03 30.19
CA ILE A 196 22.18 11.63 29.36
C ILE A 196 22.38 12.62 28.21
N GLY A 197 23.57 13.24 28.14
CA GLY A 197 23.93 14.13 27.04
C GLY A 197 24.23 13.38 25.74
N LEU A 198 23.69 13.87 24.61
CA LEU A 198 23.83 13.26 23.29
C LEU A 198 24.80 13.98 22.35
N GLU A 199 25.56 14.97 22.85
CA GLU A 199 26.41 15.83 22.01
C GLU A 199 27.47 15.04 21.22
N ALA A 200 28.03 13.97 21.80
CA ALA A 200 29.00 13.10 21.13
C ALA A 200 28.39 12.31 19.95
N ALA A 201 27.08 12.10 19.95
CA ALA A 201 26.37 11.30 18.94
C ALA A 201 25.70 12.15 17.85
N LYS A 202 25.47 13.43 18.13
CA LYS A 202 24.53 14.29 17.41
C LYS A 202 24.75 14.33 15.89
N GLU A 203 25.97 14.63 15.43
CA GLU A 203 26.28 14.74 14.00
C GLU A 203 26.04 13.42 13.25
N ARG A 204 26.44 12.30 13.85
CA ARG A 204 26.33 10.98 13.24
C ARG A 204 24.88 10.48 13.25
N VAL A 205 24.15 10.76 14.32
CA VAL A 205 22.71 10.48 14.44
C VAL A 205 21.91 11.28 13.44
N ASP A 206 22.19 12.57 13.28
CA ASP A 206 21.47 13.44 12.34
C ASP A 206 21.70 13.00 10.89
N THR A 207 22.91 12.53 10.57
CA THR A 207 23.22 11.92 9.27
C THR A 207 22.36 10.67 9.02
N LEU A 208 22.35 9.72 9.97
CA LEU A 208 21.59 8.47 9.84
C LEU A 208 20.07 8.70 9.82
N ARG A 209 19.58 9.68 10.59
CA ARG A 209 18.17 10.10 10.53
C ARG A 209 17.83 10.75 9.19
N GLY A 210 18.75 11.52 8.61
CA GLY A 210 18.65 12.06 7.25
C GLY A 210 18.52 10.97 6.19
N ASP A 211 19.21 9.84 6.39
CA ASP A 211 19.08 8.63 5.57
C ASP A 211 17.78 7.83 5.84
N GLY A 212 16.91 8.32 6.72
CA GLY A 212 15.64 7.69 7.06
C GLY A 212 15.75 6.50 8.02
N LYS A 213 16.88 6.37 8.72
CA LYS A 213 17.10 5.30 9.71
C LYS A 213 16.55 5.69 11.08
N THR A 214 16.01 4.71 11.79
CA THR A 214 15.59 4.86 13.19
C THR A 214 16.78 4.58 14.09
N VAL A 215 17.22 5.59 14.85
CA VAL A 215 18.35 5.48 15.77
C VAL A 215 17.87 5.34 17.21
N MET A 216 18.39 4.34 17.91
CA MET A 216 18.15 4.09 19.34
C MET A 216 19.47 4.17 20.09
N PHE A 217 19.48 4.92 21.18
CA PHE A 217 20.65 5.12 22.02
C PHE A 217 20.75 4.00 23.03
N VAL A 218 21.98 3.59 23.34
CA VAL A 218 22.29 2.56 24.32
C VAL A 218 23.08 3.22 25.44
N VAL A 219 22.57 3.09 26.66
CA VAL A 219 23.16 3.60 27.88
C VAL A 219 23.59 2.41 28.72
N VAL A 220 24.80 2.47 29.26
CA VAL A 220 25.34 1.45 30.18
C VAL A 220 25.87 2.16 31.41
N ASP A 221 25.44 1.72 32.58
CA ASP A 221 25.84 2.24 33.89
C ASP A 221 25.73 3.78 34.00
N GLY A 222 24.66 4.34 33.43
CA GLY A 222 24.35 5.77 33.47
C GLY A 222 25.19 6.64 32.53
N SER A 223 25.89 6.05 31.55
CA SER A 223 26.65 6.78 30.52
C SER A 223 26.25 6.33 29.12
N LEU A 224 26.31 7.24 28.14
CA LEU A 224 26.01 6.93 26.75
C LEU A 224 27.08 5.98 26.18
N ALA A 225 26.74 4.71 26.03
CA ALA A 225 27.66 3.68 25.53
C ALA A 225 27.73 3.66 23.99
N GLY A 226 26.70 4.16 23.32
CA GLY A 226 26.63 4.17 21.87
C GLY A 226 25.20 4.30 21.34
N PHE A 227 25.01 3.92 20.09
CA PHE A 227 23.70 3.81 19.47
C PHE A 227 23.65 2.69 18.42
N VAL A 228 22.44 2.21 18.15
CA VAL A 228 22.12 1.27 17.08
C VAL A 228 21.13 1.91 16.12
N ALA A 229 21.27 1.63 14.83
CA ALA A 229 20.37 2.14 13.80
C ALA A 229 19.70 0.99 13.04
N VAL A 230 18.39 1.08 12.92
CA VAL A 230 17.55 0.11 12.23
C VAL A 230 16.85 0.83 11.08
N ALA A 231 16.80 0.18 9.91
CA ALA A 231 16.11 0.70 8.74
C ALA A 231 15.27 -0.39 8.09
N ASP A 232 14.13 0.00 7.52
CA ASP A 232 13.33 -0.88 6.68
C ASP A 232 13.76 -0.65 5.22
N PRO A 233 14.44 -1.61 4.57
CA PRO A 233 15.01 -1.41 3.25
C PRO A 233 13.93 -1.16 2.21
N ILE A 234 14.23 -0.29 1.25
CA ILE A 234 13.35 -0.01 0.11
C ILE A 234 13.32 -1.25 -0.80
N LYS A 235 12.14 -1.68 -1.26
CA LYS A 235 12.04 -2.81 -2.21
C LYS A 235 12.78 -2.49 -3.50
N ALA A 236 13.43 -3.50 -4.09
CA ALA A 236 14.16 -3.35 -5.35
C ALA A 236 13.30 -2.75 -6.50
N THR A 237 12.00 -3.00 -6.50
CA THR A 237 11.06 -2.54 -7.52
C THR A 237 10.54 -1.11 -7.29
N THR A 238 10.70 -0.55 -6.10
CA THR A 238 10.05 0.72 -5.72
C THR A 238 10.52 1.90 -6.55
N VAL A 239 11.84 2.01 -6.80
CA VAL A 239 12.40 3.15 -7.55
C VAL A 239 11.86 3.19 -8.98
N GLU A 240 11.82 2.04 -9.65
CA GLU A 240 11.28 1.91 -11.01
C GLU A 240 9.78 2.18 -11.03
N ALA A 241 9.03 1.62 -10.07
CA ALA A 241 7.59 1.82 -9.98
C ALA A 241 7.21 3.30 -9.79
N ILE A 242 7.94 4.04 -8.94
CA ILE A 242 7.67 5.47 -8.71
C ILE A 242 8.02 6.31 -9.94
N ARG A 243 9.09 5.98 -10.68
CA ARG A 243 9.41 6.63 -11.95
C ARG A 243 8.29 6.43 -12.97
N ALA A 244 7.85 5.17 -13.15
CA ALA A 244 6.79 4.83 -14.08
C ALA A 244 5.43 5.46 -13.75
N LEU A 245 5.21 5.92 -12.51
CA LEU A 245 4.00 6.65 -12.11
C LEU A 245 4.07 8.16 -12.39
N HIS A 246 5.27 8.72 -12.55
CA HIS A 246 5.47 10.13 -12.86
C HIS A 246 5.61 10.42 -14.36
N ASP A 247 5.98 9.42 -15.15
CA ASP A 247 6.07 9.48 -16.61
C ASP A 247 4.68 9.37 -17.27
#